data_AF-A0A820SDM5-F1
#
_entry.id   AF-A0A820SDM5-F1
#
_cell.length_a   1.000
_cell.length_b   1.000
_cell.length_c   1.000
_cell.angle_alpha   90.00
_cell.angle_beta   90.00
_cell.angle_gamma   90.00
#
_symmetry.space_group_name_H-M   'P 1'
#
loop_
_entity.id
_entity.type
_entity.pdbx_description
1 polymer ?
#
loop_
_entity_poly.entity_id
_entity_poly.type
_entity_poly.pdbx_seq_one_letter_code
_entity_poly.pdbx_strand_id
1 'polypeptide(L)'
;MATGGGEDATAQRILRITDIDLKPLEYLAPISGYAEEPLVSLEQAVEPLVPILPEVQSHAYVAKKRCEKPADGLTPDESASIMLYTMGWMPLEKCLYSVLNNTLRATDRQQKLIPWYLYLRLFLNALFRLPLLSTHVYRGV
;
A
#
# COMPACT_ATOMS: atom_id res chain seq x y z
N MET A 1 -15.95 -18.58 -25.27
CA MET A 1 -14.66 -18.84 -24.59
C MET A 1 -14.41 -17.70 -23.60
N ALA A 2 -14.67 -17.93 -22.31
CA ALA A 2 -14.46 -16.95 -21.25
C ALA A 2 -14.22 -17.70 -19.93
N THR A 3 -13.02 -18.26 -19.77
CA THR A 3 -12.59 -18.97 -18.55
C THR A 3 -11.40 -18.29 -17.85
N GLY A 4 -10.75 -17.31 -18.48
CA GLY A 4 -9.50 -16.72 -17.97
C GLY A 4 -9.62 -15.78 -16.76
N GLY A 5 -10.81 -15.24 -16.45
CA GLY A 5 -10.96 -14.26 -15.35
C GLY A 5 -10.98 -14.87 -13.95
N GLY A 6 -11.39 -16.14 -13.81
CA GLY A 6 -11.50 -16.81 -12.51
C GLY A 6 -10.17 -17.40 -12.00
N GLU A 7 -9.33 -17.86 -12.91
CA GLU A 7 -8.02 -18.44 -12.60
C GLU A 7 -7.03 -17.36 -12.11
N ASP A 8 -7.04 -16.20 -12.74
CA ASP A 8 -6.18 -15.07 -12.38
C ASP A 8 -6.52 -14.52 -10.97
N ALA A 9 -7.81 -14.33 -10.67
CA ALA A 9 -8.26 -13.91 -9.34
C ALA A 9 -7.95 -14.93 -8.23
N THR A 10 -7.91 -16.22 -8.57
CA THR A 10 -7.56 -17.29 -7.61
C THR A 10 -6.06 -17.33 -7.36
N ALA A 11 -5.25 -17.23 -8.41
CA ALA A 11 -3.79 -17.09 -8.30
C ALA A 11 -3.39 -15.85 -7.48
N GLN A 12 -4.09 -14.72 -7.70
CA GLN A 12 -3.94 -13.49 -6.90
C GLN A 12 -4.17 -13.73 -5.40
N ARG A 13 -5.19 -14.51 -5.03
CA ARG A 13 -5.47 -14.83 -3.62
C ARG A 13 -4.41 -15.73 -3.02
N ILE A 14 -3.94 -16.72 -3.75
CA ILE A 14 -2.92 -17.68 -3.26
C ILE A 14 -1.61 -16.94 -2.98
N LEU A 15 -1.12 -16.14 -3.92
CA LEU A 15 0.14 -15.39 -3.76
C LEU A 15 0.13 -14.44 -2.56
N ARG A 16 -1.03 -13.86 -2.21
CA ARG A 16 -1.17 -12.99 -1.02
C ARG A 16 -1.05 -13.73 0.30
N ILE A 17 -1.44 -15.00 0.32
CA ILE A 17 -1.45 -15.83 1.53
C ILE A 17 -0.06 -16.44 1.74
N THR A 18 0.62 -16.86 0.67
CA THR A 18 1.88 -17.62 0.73
C THR A 18 3.15 -16.76 0.73
N ASP A 19 3.07 -15.43 0.86
CA ASP A 19 4.25 -14.54 0.94
C ASP A 19 4.91 -14.63 2.32
N ILE A 20 5.57 -15.76 2.58
CA ILE A 20 6.47 -15.98 3.71
C ILE A 20 7.89 -15.68 3.24
N ASP A 21 8.39 -14.51 3.64
CA ASP A 21 9.76 -14.10 3.31
C ASP A 21 10.75 -14.83 4.24
N LEU A 22 11.45 -15.85 3.71
CA LEU A 22 12.52 -16.58 4.40
C LEU A 22 13.82 -15.77 4.45
N LYS A 23 13.76 -14.50 4.85
CA LYS A 23 14.92 -13.62 4.92
C LYS A 23 15.70 -13.79 6.24
N PRO A 24 17.02 -13.59 6.22
CA PRO A 24 17.82 -13.58 7.44
C PRO A 24 17.29 -12.51 8.41
N LEU A 25 17.35 -12.79 9.72
CA LEU A 25 16.92 -11.88 10.79
C LEU A 25 17.95 -10.75 10.99
N GLU A 26 18.19 -9.96 9.95
CA GLU A 26 19.06 -8.80 10.02
C GLU A 26 18.36 -7.65 10.76
N TYR A 27 19.13 -6.96 11.59
CA TYR A 27 18.63 -5.75 12.24
C TYR A 27 18.45 -4.65 11.20
N LEU A 28 17.21 -4.18 11.03
CA LEU A 28 16.89 -3.05 10.18
C LEU A 28 16.52 -1.84 11.06
N ALA A 29 17.27 -0.75 10.93
CA ALA A 29 17.04 0.47 11.71
C ALA A 29 15.62 1.05 11.48
N PRO A 30 14.99 1.65 12.49
CA PRO A 30 13.67 2.27 12.35
C PRO A 30 13.61 3.26 11.18
N ILE A 31 12.50 3.27 10.46
CA ILE A 31 12.28 4.21 9.36
C ILE A 31 11.99 5.59 9.94
N SER A 32 12.79 6.58 9.55
CA SER A 32 12.67 8.00 9.94
C SER A 32 12.47 8.89 8.72
N GLY A 33 12.02 10.14 8.91
CA GLY A 33 11.92 11.16 7.86
C GLY A 33 10.53 11.31 7.23
N TYR A 34 9.70 10.26 7.26
CA TYR A 34 8.34 10.33 6.68
C TYR A 34 7.36 11.12 7.56
N ALA A 35 7.61 11.25 8.86
CA ALA A 35 6.68 11.88 9.80
C ALA A 35 6.72 13.41 9.68
N GLU A 36 7.85 13.93 9.23
CA GLU A 36 8.16 15.33 8.99
C GLU A 36 7.54 15.85 7.67
N GLU A 37 7.14 14.95 6.78
CA GLU A 37 6.45 15.32 5.54
C GLU A 37 5.05 15.93 5.81
N PRO A 38 4.60 16.87 4.97
CA PRO A 38 3.27 17.42 5.05
C PRO A 38 2.21 16.37 4.67
N LEU A 39 1.02 16.49 5.24
CA LEU A 39 -0.15 15.77 4.74
C LEU A 39 -0.61 16.45 3.45
N VAL A 40 -0.68 15.66 2.38
CA VAL A 40 -1.01 16.11 1.01
C VAL A 40 -2.16 15.27 0.43
N SER A 41 -2.68 15.66 -0.74
CA SER A 41 -3.71 14.84 -1.43
C SER A 41 -3.12 13.51 -1.92
N LEU A 42 -3.98 12.54 -2.21
CA LEU A 42 -3.52 11.24 -2.71
C LEU A 42 -2.74 11.36 -4.03
N GLU A 43 -3.14 12.27 -4.93
CA GLU A 43 -2.47 12.50 -6.21
C GLU A 43 -1.04 13.02 -6.01
N GLN A 44 -0.87 13.97 -5.08
CA GLN A 44 0.45 14.51 -4.72
C GLN A 44 1.30 13.46 -4.02
N ALA A 45 0.69 12.65 -3.16
CA ALA A 45 1.40 11.60 -2.42
C ALA A 45 1.98 10.51 -3.33
N VAL A 46 1.33 10.20 -4.45
CA VAL A 46 1.79 9.18 -5.39
C VAL A 46 2.64 9.71 -6.54
N GLU A 47 2.75 11.03 -6.69
CA GLU A 47 3.54 11.65 -7.76
C GLU A 47 5.01 11.21 -7.78
N PRO A 48 5.74 11.17 -6.63
CA PRO A 48 7.12 10.68 -6.62
C PRO A 48 7.24 9.18 -6.90
N LEU A 49 6.13 8.43 -6.83
CA LEU A 49 6.10 6.99 -7.08
C LEU A 49 5.95 6.65 -8.56
N VAL A 50 5.57 7.60 -9.42
CA VAL A 50 5.36 7.36 -10.87
C VAL A 50 6.56 6.68 -11.56
N PRO A 51 7.83 7.06 -11.28
CA PRO A 51 8.98 6.37 -11.87
C PRO A 51 9.13 4.90 -11.44
N ILE A 52 8.60 4.55 -10.26
CA ILE A 52 8.66 3.20 -9.68
C ILE A 52 7.43 2.38 -10.10
N LEU A 53 6.27 3.03 -10.15
CA LEU A 53 4.95 2.49 -10.41
C LEU A 53 4.23 3.37 -11.45
N PRO A 54 4.45 3.14 -12.76
CA PRO A 54 3.90 4.01 -13.80
C PRO A 54 2.38 4.16 -13.79
N GLU A 55 1.65 3.14 -13.33
CA GLU A 55 0.17 3.12 -13.31
C GLU A 55 -0.45 3.63 -11.99
N VAL A 56 0.38 4.05 -11.03
CA VAL A 56 -0.08 4.40 -9.67
C VAL A 56 -1.10 5.54 -9.66
N GLN A 57 -0.95 6.54 -10.54
CA GLN A 57 -1.87 7.68 -10.62
C GLN A 57 -3.26 7.26 -11.08
N SER A 58 -3.36 6.36 -12.06
CA SER A 58 -4.64 5.84 -12.53
C SER A 58 -5.35 5.05 -11.43
N HIS A 59 -4.61 4.24 -10.67
CA HIS A 59 -5.18 3.52 -9.53
C HIS A 59 -5.55 4.44 -8.37
N ALA A 60 -4.75 5.47 -8.09
CA ALA A 60 -5.07 6.49 -7.10
C ALA A 60 -6.37 7.23 -7.43
N TYR A 61 -6.58 7.59 -8.70
CA TYR A 61 -7.84 8.19 -9.15
C TYR A 61 -9.04 7.26 -8.89
N VAL A 62 -8.93 5.99 -9.26
CA VAL A 62 -9.98 4.98 -9.01
C VAL A 62 -10.26 4.81 -7.52
N ALA A 63 -9.21 4.73 -6.69
CA ALA A 63 -9.33 4.63 -5.25
C ALA A 63 -10.10 5.83 -4.66
N LYS A 64 -9.74 7.05 -5.08
CA LYS A 64 -10.38 8.29 -4.63
C LYS A 64 -11.85 8.36 -5.04
N LYS A 65 -12.18 7.94 -6.26
CA LYS A 65 -13.57 7.85 -6.73
C LYS A 65 -14.43 6.87 -5.93
N ARG A 66 -13.85 5.80 -5.41
CA ARG A 66 -14.57 4.85 -4.56
C ARG A 66 -14.70 5.32 -3.11
N CYS A 67 -13.88 6.28 -2.69
CA CYS A 67 -13.82 6.77 -1.31
C CYS A 67 -14.28 8.23 -1.17
N GLU A 68 -15.16 8.73 -2.06
CA GLU A 68 -15.60 10.14 -2.04
C GLU A 68 -16.33 10.53 -0.74
N LYS A 69 -16.97 9.57 -0.06
CA LYS A 69 -17.75 9.80 1.16
C LYS A 69 -17.47 8.72 2.21
N PRO A 70 -16.30 8.76 2.87
CA PRO A 70 -15.96 7.80 3.91
C PRO A 70 -16.88 7.96 5.14
N ALA A 71 -17.28 6.84 5.75
CA ALA A 71 -18.23 6.82 6.89
C ALA A 71 -17.54 6.83 8.27
N ASP A 72 -16.21 6.66 8.28
CA ASP A 72 -15.35 6.44 9.45
C ASP A 72 -14.64 7.72 9.92
N GLY A 73 -15.04 8.88 9.39
CA GLY A 73 -14.47 10.18 9.73
C GLY A 73 -13.13 10.48 9.06
N LEU A 74 -12.61 9.58 8.23
CA LEU A 74 -11.45 9.83 7.39
C LEU A 74 -11.75 10.90 6.33
N THR A 75 -10.72 11.53 5.79
CA THR A 75 -10.86 12.29 4.55
C THR A 75 -10.94 11.35 3.34
N PRO A 76 -11.47 11.80 2.18
CA PRO A 76 -11.45 10.99 0.97
C PRO A 76 -10.03 10.55 0.57
N ASP A 77 -9.01 11.40 0.75
CA ASP A 77 -7.62 11.07 0.45
C ASP A 77 -7.04 10.00 1.40
N GLU A 78 -7.35 10.09 2.69
CA GLU A 78 -6.94 9.10 3.69
C GLU A 78 -7.58 7.73 3.41
N SER A 79 -8.89 7.69 3.23
CA SER A 79 -9.61 6.44 2.92
C SER A 79 -9.13 5.85 1.59
N ALA A 80 -8.93 6.68 0.57
CA ALA A 80 -8.40 6.26 -0.72
C ALA A 80 -6.96 5.75 -0.63
N SER A 81 -6.12 6.28 0.27
CA SER A 81 -4.77 5.77 0.49
C SER A 81 -4.76 4.32 0.99
N ILE A 82 -5.69 3.99 1.90
CA ILE A 82 -5.89 2.61 2.40
C ILE A 82 -6.45 1.73 1.29
N MET A 83 -7.44 2.21 0.55
CA MET A 83 -7.97 1.46 -0.59
C MET A 83 -6.87 1.16 -1.60
N LEU A 84 -6.05 2.15 -1.99
CA LEU A 84 -4.96 1.99 -2.94
C LEU A 84 -3.93 0.95 -2.47
N TYR A 85 -3.62 0.89 -1.17
CA TYR A 85 -2.77 -0.16 -0.61
C TYR A 85 -3.37 -1.55 -0.84
N THR A 86 -4.68 -1.72 -0.63
CA THR A 86 -5.35 -3.03 -0.77
C THR A 86 -5.73 -3.40 -2.21
N MET A 87 -5.68 -2.43 -3.13
CA MET A 87 -5.98 -2.66 -4.54
C MET A 87 -4.92 -3.54 -5.19
N GLY A 88 -5.38 -4.54 -5.94
CA GLY A 88 -4.55 -5.35 -6.83
C GLY A 88 -4.74 -4.93 -8.28
N TRP A 89 -3.67 -5.00 -9.05
CA TRP A 89 -3.65 -4.86 -10.51
C TRP A 89 -2.57 -5.76 -11.10
N MET A 90 -2.58 -5.91 -12.42
CA MET A 90 -1.63 -6.78 -13.11
C MET A 90 -0.48 -5.96 -13.69
N PRO A 91 0.77 -6.43 -13.54
CA PRO A 91 1.17 -7.64 -12.82
C PRO A 91 1.24 -7.41 -11.29
N LEU A 92 0.96 -8.46 -10.50
CA LEU A 92 0.79 -8.36 -9.04
C LEU A 92 2.04 -7.86 -8.31
N GLU A 93 3.22 -8.25 -8.79
CA GLU A 93 4.51 -7.82 -8.24
C GLU A 93 4.74 -6.31 -8.42
N LYS A 94 3.98 -5.66 -9.30
CA LYS A 94 3.97 -4.21 -9.52
C LYS A 94 2.79 -3.52 -8.86
N CYS A 95 2.01 -4.20 -8.02
CA CYS A 95 1.04 -3.54 -7.15
C CYS A 95 1.74 -2.67 -6.11
N LEU A 96 1.07 -1.60 -5.68
CA LEU A 96 1.63 -0.70 -4.68
C LEU A 96 2.01 -1.43 -3.39
N TYR A 97 1.14 -2.31 -2.84
CA TYR A 97 1.49 -3.04 -1.61
C TYR A 97 2.67 -3.99 -1.82
N SER A 98 2.75 -4.67 -2.97
CA SER A 98 3.82 -5.62 -3.28
C SER A 98 5.16 -4.90 -3.29
N VAL A 99 5.25 -3.80 -4.05
CA VAL A 99 6.49 -3.01 -4.16
C VAL A 99 6.83 -2.33 -2.84
N LEU A 100 5.85 -1.75 -2.14
CA LEU A 100 6.08 -1.09 -0.86
C LEU A 100 6.57 -2.09 0.20
N ASN A 101 5.88 -3.22 0.38
CA ASN A 101 6.27 -4.21 1.38
C ASN A 101 7.65 -4.82 1.08
N ASN A 102 7.98 -5.04 -0.19
CA ASN A 102 9.33 -5.45 -0.59
C ASN A 102 10.37 -4.38 -0.27
N THR A 103 10.04 -3.10 -0.51
CA THR A 103 10.92 -1.97 -0.19
C THR A 103 11.15 -1.83 1.32
N LEU A 104 10.11 -2.00 2.14
CA LEU A 104 10.18 -1.96 3.61
C LEU A 104 11.07 -3.07 4.21
N ARG A 105 11.24 -4.18 3.48
CA ARG A 105 12.07 -5.34 3.86
C ARG A 105 13.47 -5.32 3.24
N ALA A 106 13.80 -4.32 2.43
CA ALA A 106 15.12 -4.21 1.81
C ALA A 106 16.17 -3.74 2.82
N THR A 107 17.41 -4.17 2.67
CA THR A 107 18.53 -3.75 3.53
C THR A 107 18.87 -2.26 3.35
N ASP A 108 18.71 -1.75 2.13
CA ASP A 108 18.87 -0.34 1.74
C ASP A 108 17.54 0.45 1.76
N ARG A 109 16.57 0.01 2.58
CA ARG A 109 15.22 0.62 2.64
C ARG A 109 15.23 2.12 2.93
N GLN A 110 16.19 2.61 3.71
CA GLN A 110 16.21 4.03 4.10
C GLN A 110 16.33 4.96 2.88
N GLN A 111 17.17 4.62 1.88
CA GLN A 111 17.25 5.40 0.65
C GLN A 111 16.06 5.10 -0.29
N LYS A 112 15.66 3.83 -0.40
CA LYS A 112 14.56 3.43 -1.30
C LYS A 112 13.19 3.95 -0.89
N LEU A 113 12.99 4.25 0.40
CA LEU A 113 11.73 4.78 0.92
C LEU A 113 11.56 6.29 0.74
N ILE A 114 12.60 7.04 0.37
CA ILE A 114 12.50 8.50 0.19
C ILE A 114 11.33 8.89 -0.74
N PRO A 115 11.14 8.27 -1.92
CA PRO A 115 9.99 8.58 -2.79
C PRO A 115 8.63 8.21 -2.17
N TRP A 116 8.61 7.39 -1.13
CA TRP A 116 7.40 6.90 -0.47
C TRP A 116 6.95 7.76 0.70
N TYR A 117 7.74 8.74 1.16
CA TYR A 117 7.47 9.43 2.41
C TYR A 117 6.12 10.16 2.42
N LEU A 118 5.76 10.86 1.34
CA LEU A 118 4.44 11.52 1.23
C LEU A 118 3.28 10.51 1.30
N TYR A 119 3.42 9.37 0.60
CA TYR A 119 2.42 8.31 0.64
C TYR A 119 2.34 7.65 2.02
N LEU A 120 3.47 7.31 2.63
CA LEU A 120 3.54 6.72 3.98
C LEU A 120 2.96 7.66 5.03
N ARG A 121 3.24 8.96 4.92
CA ARG A 121 2.69 9.99 5.79
C ARG A 121 1.16 9.99 5.73
N LEU A 122 0.58 10.03 4.53
CA LEU A 122 -0.87 9.99 4.34
C LEU A 122 -1.50 8.68 4.81
N PHE A 123 -0.92 7.54 4.39
CA PHE A 123 -1.43 6.21 4.68
C PHE A 123 -1.39 5.87 6.18
N LEU A 124 -0.26 6.11 6.85
CA LEU A 124 -0.14 5.84 8.28
C LEU A 124 -1.01 6.80 9.09
N ASN A 125 -1.12 8.06 8.69
CA ASN A 125 -2.07 9.00 9.31
C ASN A 125 -3.51 8.49 9.22
N ALA A 126 -3.93 8.00 8.05
CA ALA A 126 -5.25 7.39 7.87
C ALA A 126 -5.46 6.20 8.82
N LEU A 127 -4.49 5.28 8.91
CA LEU A 127 -4.57 4.13 9.81
C LEU A 127 -4.65 4.51 11.29
N PHE A 128 -3.87 5.52 11.73
CA PHE A 128 -3.89 5.97 13.13
C PHE A 128 -5.18 6.67 13.54
N ARG A 129 -5.96 7.19 12.58
CA ARG A 129 -7.25 7.81 12.84
C ARG A 129 -8.38 6.80 13.01
N LEU A 130 -8.20 5.56 12.56
CA LEU A 130 -9.18 4.50 12.72
C LEU A 130 -9.21 3.98 14.16
N PRO A 131 -10.40 3.59 14.68
CA PRO A 131 -10.51 3.04 16.02
C PRO A 131 -9.76 1.71 16.13
N LEU A 132 -9.01 1.53 17.22
CA LEU A 132 -8.37 0.26 17.54
C LEU A 132 -9.43 -0.77 17.92
N LEU A 133 -9.40 -1.92 17.26
CA LEU A 133 -10.22 -3.07 17.60
C LEU A 133 -9.35 -4.17 18.22
N SER A 134 -9.59 -4.46 19.50
CA SER A 134 -8.94 -5.59 20.18
C SER A 134 -9.74 -6.86 19.91
N THR A 135 -9.25 -7.67 18.97
CA THR A 135 -9.87 -8.96 18.61
C THR A 135 -8.81 -9.95 18.11
N HIS A 136 -9.16 -11.24 18.10
CA HIS A 136 -8.31 -12.27 17.51
C HIS A 136 -8.39 -12.18 15.98
N VAL A 137 -7.23 -12.09 15.34
CA VAL A 137 -7.08 -12.08 13.88
C VAL A 137 -6.25 -13.27 13.43
N TYR A 138 -6.53 -13.77 12.23
CA TYR A 138 -5.83 -14.90 11.63
C TYR A 138 -5.13 -14.45 10.35
N ARG A 139 -3.90 -14.90 10.15
CA ARG A 139 -3.17 -14.77 8.89
C ARG A 139 -2.79 -16.16 8.42
N GLY A 140 -3.37 -16.61 7.31
CA GLY A 140 -2.87 -17.78 6.60
C GLY A 140 -1.51 -17.45 6.00
N VAL A 141 -0.57 -18.37 6.17
CA VAL A 141 0.80 -18.28 5.64
C VAL A 141 1.11 -19.58 4.90
#